data_AF-A0A8T5GSN3-F1
#
_entry.id   AF-A0A8T5GSN3-F1
#
_cell.length_a   1.000
_cell.length_b   1.000
_cell.length_c   1.000
_cell.angle_alpha   90.00
_cell.angle_beta   90.00
_cell.angle_gamma   90.00
#
_symmetry.space_group_name_H-M   'P 1'
#
loop_
_entity.id
_entity.type
_entity.pdbx_description
1 polymer ?
#
loop_
_entity_poly.entity_id
_entity_poly.type
_entity_poly.pdbx_seq_one_letter_code
_entity_poly.pdbx_strand_id
1 'polypeptide(L)'
;MGIESSAIATAIQAVRALVTVYDGYEKGRFMKSDEAVRSEIQRRCEMLIRHGEKLEQDAHRRGHRNSRMACAQAIETLQAFKREAQFSTTANHVSKHKGIGKLKSASVRKLVDHDSASLQSLVDATRKANQVASEIASLDETEGMENISQWEQKINRARNHFLERNMFIDGLTQR
;
A
#
# COMPACT_ATOMS: atom_id res chain seq x y z
N MET A 1 16.66 10.86 14.89
CA MET A 1 16.84 10.50 13.46
C MET A 1 17.03 8.99 13.16
N GLY A 2 17.03 8.06 14.14
CA GLY A 2 17.42 6.66 13.88
C GLY A 2 16.33 5.64 13.48
N ILE A 3 15.07 5.85 13.86
CA ILE A 3 14.01 4.81 13.77
C ILE A 3 13.16 4.92 12.49
N GLU A 4 12.96 6.14 11.99
CA GLU A 4 12.14 6.39 10.78
C GLU A 4 12.86 5.95 9.50
N SER A 5 14.18 6.13 9.45
CA SER A 5 15.04 5.63 8.37
C SER A 5 15.08 4.10 8.35
N SER A 6 15.07 3.44 9.51
CA SER A 6 15.11 1.97 9.60
C SER A 6 13.80 1.32 9.18
N ALA A 7 12.64 1.95 9.47
CA ALA A 7 11.33 1.44 9.05
C ALA A 7 11.19 1.48 7.51
N ILE A 8 11.62 2.58 6.88
CA ILE A 8 11.62 2.74 5.42
C ILE A 8 12.62 1.78 4.76
N ALA A 9 13.83 1.64 5.32
CA ALA A 9 14.83 0.71 4.81
C ALA A 9 14.36 -0.75 4.90
N THR A 10 13.78 -1.15 6.03
CA THR A 10 13.17 -2.49 6.21
C THR A 10 12.06 -2.73 5.19
N ALA A 11 11.21 -1.72 4.99
CA ALA A 11 10.17 -1.74 3.98
C ALA A 11 10.72 -1.99 2.57
N ILE A 12 11.74 -1.23 2.15
CA ILE A 12 12.36 -1.38 0.82
C ILE A 12 13.03 -2.75 0.68
N GLN A 13 13.70 -3.23 1.73
CA GLN A 13 14.36 -4.54 1.71
C GLN A 13 13.35 -5.70 1.68
N ALA A 14 12.22 -5.59 2.39
CA ALA A 14 11.14 -6.58 2.31
C ALA A 14 10.55 -6.65 0.89
N VAL A 15 10.32 -5.50 0.25
CA VAL A 15 9.84 -5.45 -1.15
C VAL A 15 10.88 -6.07 -2.10
N ARG A 16 12.16 -5.71 -1.96
CA ARG A 16 13.24 -6.28 -2.78
C ARG A 16 13.37 -7.79 -2.60
N ALA A 17 13.31 -8.29 -1.38
CA ALA A 17 13.35 -9.73 -1.09
C ALA A 17 12.17 -10.47 -1.75
N LEU A 18 10.97 -9.89 -1.74
CA LEU A 18 9.81 -10.45 -2.44
C LEU A 18 10.05 -10.50 -3.96
N VAL A 19 10.56 -9.42 -4.55
CA VAL A 19 10.90 -9.36 -5.99
C VAL A 19 11.97 -10.39 -6.37
N THR A 20 13.01 -10.56 -5.56
CA THR A 20 14.06 -11.56 -5.83
C THR A 20 13.53 -13.00 -5.74
N VAL A 21 12.62 -13.29 -4.81
CA VAL A 21 11.92 -14.59 -4.76
C VAL A 21 11.06 -14.81 -6.01
N TYR A 22 10.51 -13.73 -6.57
CA TYR A 22 9.76 -13.76 -7.81
C TYR A 22 10.60 -13.97 -9.07
N ASP A 23 11.88 -13.54 -9.12
CA ASP A 23 12.74 -13.73 -10.29
C ASP A 23 13.20 -15.20 -10.49
N GLY A 24 13.28 -16.00 -9.42
CA GLY A 24 13.73 -17.40 -9.44
C GLY A 24 12.64 -18.44 -9.78
N TYR A 25 11.72 -18.12 -10.68
CA TYR A 25 10.36 -18.65 -10.64
C TYR A 25 10.10 -20.06 -11.24
N GLU A 26 9.61 -21.01 -10.42
CA GLU A 26 8.96 -22.29 -10.81
C GLU A 26 7.45 -22.28 -10.44
N LYS A 27 6.58 -22.95 -11.23
CA LYS A 27 5.13 -23.11 -10.97
C LYS A 27 4.89 -23.69 -9.56
N GLY A 28 4.51 -22.86 -8.58
CA GLY A 28 4.28 -23.27 -7.18
C GLY A 28 4.62 -22.21 -6.12
N ARG A 29 5.63 -21.35 -6.36
CA ARG A 29 5.99 -20.23 -5.45
C ARG A 29 5.14 -18.95 -5.62
N PHE A 30 4.33 -18.86 -6.67
CA PHE A 30 3.60 -17.69 -7.17
C PHE A 30 2.48 -17.45 -6.20
N MET A 31 1.81 -18.55 -5.85
CA MET A 31 0.98 -18.77 -4.68
C MET A 31 1.37 -17.90 -3.49
N LYS A 32 2.53 -18.27 -2.97
CA LYS A 32 3.15 -17.73 -1.77
C LYS A 32 3.64 -16.30 -1.94
N SER A 33 4.13 -15.97 -3.13
CA SER A 33 4.68 -14.64 -3.42
C SER A 33 3.56 -13.60 -3.57
N ASP A 34 2.44 -13.97 -4.19
CA ASP A 34 1.22 -13.17 -4.30
C ASP A 34 0.60 -12.91 -2.92
N GLU A 35 0.48 -13.97 -2.12
CA GLU A 35 0.04 -13.88 -0.74
C GLU A 35 0.95 -12.98 0.11
N ALA A 36 2.27 -13.05 -0.09
CA ALA A 36 3.24 -12.25 0.62
C ALA A 36 3.15 -10.76 0.25
N VAL A 37 2.96 -10.42 -1.03
CA VAL A 37 2.71 -9.03 -1.48
C VAL A 37 1.46 -8.48 -0.81
N ARG A 38 0.34 -9.22 -0.86
CA ARG A 38 -0.93 -8.80 -0.26
C ARG A 38 -0.83 -8.65 1.26
N SER A 39 -0.09 -9.54 1.92
CA SER A 39 0.21 -9.46 3.35
C SER A 39 1.04 -8.21 3.69
N GLU A 40 2.03 -7.88 2.86
CA GLU A 40 2.87 -6.69 3.06
C GLU A 40 2.06 -5.39 2.85
N ILE A 41 1.16 -5.35 1.86
CA ILE A 41 0.22 -4.23 1.66
C ILE A 41 -0.65 -4.06 2.91
N GLN A 42 -1.24 -5.14 3.42
CA GLN A 42 -2.07 -5.10 4.64
C GLN A 42 -1.26 -4.59 5.85
N ARG A 43 -0.04 -5.10 6.05
CA ARG A 43 0.85 -4.69 7.14
C ARG A 43 1.19 -3.20 7.07
N ARG A 44 1.41 -2.66 5.86
CA ARG A 44 1.70 -1.24 5.65
C ARG A 44 0.49 -0.35 5.83
N CYS A 45 -0.68 -0.77 5.34
CA CYS A 45 -1.92 -0.05 5.59
C CYS A 45 -2.17 0.07 7.10
N GLU A 46 -1.98 -1.03 7.84
CA GLU A 46 -2.07 -1.05 9.30
C GLU A 46 -1.09 -0.09 9.98
N MET A 47 0.16 -0.05 9.52
CA MET A 47 1.16 0.91 10.02
C MET A 47 0.74 2.37 9.74
N LEU A 48 0.27 2.66 8.53
CA LEU A 48 -0.20 3.99 8.14
C LEU A 48 -1.47 4.41 8.87
N ILE A 49 -2.37 3.48 9.20
CA ILE A 49 -3.55 3.74 10.03
C ILE A 49 -3.12 4.27 11.39
N ARG A 50 -2.16 3.61 12.05
CA ARG A 50 -1.61 4.09 13.34
C ARG A 50 -0.95 5.46 13.23
N HIS A 51 -0.28 5.76 12.10
CA HIS A 51 0.23 7.11 11.86
C HIS A 51 -0.92 8.13 11.73
N GLY A 52 -1.98 7.80 10.99
CA GLY A 52 -3.18 8.62 10.87
C GLY A 52 -3.85 8.88 12.21
N GLU A 53 -4.04 7.86 13.04
CA GLU A 53 -4.64 7.97 14.38
C GLU A 53 -3.82 8.91 15.28
N LYS A 54 -2.48 8.83 15.21
CA LYS A 54 -1.61 9.77 15.93
C LYS A 54 -1.79 11.20 15.44
N LEU A 55 -1.77 11.42 14.12
CA LEU A 55 -1.98 12.74 13.52
C LEU A 55 -3.37 13.30 13.87
N GLU A 56 -4.39 12.46 13.89
CA GLU A 56 -5.76 12.82 14.30
C GLU A 56 -5.79 13.29 15.76
N GLN A 57 -5.13 12.58 16.68
CA GLN A 57 -5.01 12.98 18.08
C GLN A 57 -4.26 14.29 18.24
N ASP A 58 -3.17 14.49 17.50
CA ASP A 58 -2.38 15.73 17.54
C ASP A 58 -3.19 16.92 17.01
N ALA A 59 -3.93 16.74 15.91
CA ALA A 59 -4.86 17.75 15.40
C ALA A 59 -5.99 18.07 16.40
N HIS A 60 -6.53 17.04 17.08
CA HIS A 60 -7.54 17.23 18.11
C HIS A 60 -7.04 18.08 19.29
N ARG A 61 -5.84 17.80 19.82
CA ARG A 61 -5.23 18.56 20.92
C ARG A 61 -5.01 20.04 20.59
N ARG A 62 -4.83 20.35 19.30
CA ARG A 62 -4.62 21.72 18.81
C ARG A 62 -5.91 22.44 18.41
N GLY A 63 -7.06 21.76 18.48
CA GLY A 63 -8.33 22.32 18.02
C GLY A 63 -8.47 22.39 16.49
N HIS A 64 -7.57 21.78 15.74
CA HIS A 64 -7.57 21.78 14.27
C HIS A 64 -8.59 20.76 13.73
N ARG A 65 -9.87 21.15 13.69
CA ARG A 65 -10.99 20.29 13.30
C ARG A 65 -10.89 19.78 11.86
N ASN A 66 -10.49 20.63 10.92
CA ASN A 66 -10.37 20.28 9.50
C ASN A 66 -9.23 19.28 9.27
N SER A 67 -8.08 19.51 9.91
CA SER A 67 -6.97 18.55 9.90
C SER A 67 -7.40 17.20 10.48
N ARG A 68 -8.18 17.20 11.58
CA ARG A 68 -8.72 15.96 12.17
C ARG A 68 -9.62 15.19 11.19
N MET A 69 -10.53 15.89 10.51
CA MET A 69 -11.40 15.28 9.50
C MET A 69 -10.62 14.72 8.31
N ALA A 70 -9.58 15.43 7.85
CA ALA A 70 -8.70 14.95 6.80
C ALA A 70 -7.94 13.66 7.21
N CYS A 71 -7.48 13.56 8.46
CA CYS A 71 -6.87 12.33 8.99
C CYS A 71 -7.87 11.18 8.99
N ALA A 72 -9.10 11.41 9.47
CA ALA A 72 -10.15 10.39 9.49
C ALA A 72 -10.44 9.85 8.08
N GLN A 73 -10.49 10.72 7.07
CA GLN A 73 -10.66 10.30 5.67
C GLN A 73 -9.49 9.44 5.18
N ALA A 74 -8.25 9.82 5.49
CA ALA A 74 -7.07 9.03 5.12
C ALA A 74 -7.08 7.64 5.79
N ILE A 75 -7.48 7.57 7.06
CA ILE A 75 -7.63 6.30 7.81
C ILE A 75 -8.70 5.42 7.15
N GLU A 76 -9.85 5.96 6.79
CA GLU A 76 -10.91 5.21 6.12
C GLU A 76 -10.42 4.63 4.78
N THR A 77 -9.73 5.43 3.97
CA THR A 77 -9.12 4.98 2.72
C THR A 77 -8.12 3.84 2.94
N LEU A 78 -7.28 3.91 3.98
CA LEU A 78 -6.34 2.85 4.33
C LEU A 78 -7.04 1.58 4.81
N GLN A 79 -8.13 1.70 5.57
CA GLN A 79 -8.93 0.55 5.99
C GLN A 79 -9.59 -0.13 4.79
N ALA A 80 -10.12 0.65 3.84
CA ALA A 80 -10.65 0.13 2.59
C ALA A 80 -9.55 -0.60 1.80
N PHE A 81 -8.39 0.02 1.61
CA PHE A 81 -7.26 -0.59 0.90
C PHE A 81 -6.79 -1.89 1.57
N LYS A 82 -6.68 -1.92 2.91
CA LYS A 82 -6.35 -3.13 3.67
C LYS A 82 -7.34 -4.27 3.39
N ARG A 83 -8.65 -3.99 3.45
CA ARG A 83 -9.70 -4.99 3.15
C ARG A 83 -9.61 -5.49 1.71
N GLU A 84 -9.40 -4.58 0.76
CA GLU A 84 -9.26 -4.94 -0.65
C GLU A 84 -8.03 -5.81 -0.89
N ALA A 85 -6.90 -5.50 -0.26
CA ALA A 85 -5.73 -6.36 -0.31
C ALA A 85 -6.01 -7.75 0.26
N GLN A 86 -6.79 -7.85 1.34
CA GLN A 86 -7.20 -9.12 1.96
C GLN A 86 -8.12 -9.97 1.07
N PHE A 87 -8.97 -9.37 0.25
CA PHE A 87 -9.95 -10.07 -0.60
C PHE A 87 -9.65 -10.02 -2.11
N SER A 88 -8.57 -9.34 -2.52
CA SER A 88 -8.16 -9.26 -3.93
C SER A 88 -7.96 -10.63 -4.56
N THR A 89 -8.17 -10.72 -5.87
CA THR A 89 -8.15 -11.96 -6.65
C THR A 89 -6.85 -12.74 -6.43
N THR A 90 -6.95 -13.98 -5.92
CA THR A 90 -5.81 -14.87 -5.74
C THR A 90 -5.86 -16.03 -6.73
N ALA A 91 -4.82 -16.87 -6.74
CA ALA A 91 -4.86 -18.15 -7.43
C ALA A 91 -5.54 -19.29 -6.63
N ASN A 92 -6.11 -19.00 -5.44
CA ASN A 92 -6.74 -20.03 -4.60
C ASN A 92 -8.10 -20.49 -5.15
N HIS A 93 -8.55 -21.68 -4.73
CA HIS A 93 -9.76 -22.38 -5.19
C HIS A 93 -11.07 -21.56 -5.19
N VAL A 94 -11.11 -20.42 -4.50
CA VAL A 94 -12.29 -19.52 -4.39
C VAL A 94 -12.26 -18.38 -5.43
N SER A 95 -11.14 -18.21 -6.14
CA SER A 95 -10.97 -17.18 -7.16
C SER A 95 -11.81 -17.44 -8.41
N LYS A 96 -12.52 -16.42 -8.90
CA LYS A 96 -13.20 -16.46 -10.20
C LYS A 96 -12.24 -16.69 -11.37
N HIS A 97 -10.93 -16.46 -11.19
CA HIS A 97 -9.93 -16.50 -12.25
C HIS A 97 -9.14 -17.83 -12.19
N LYS A 98 -9.78 -18.91 -12.69
CA LYS A 98 -9.20 -20.27 -12.80
C LYS A 98 -7.88 -20.34 -13.62
N GLY A 99 -7.47 -19.24 -14.25
CA GLY A 99 -6.29 -19.15 -15.13
C GLY A 99 -5.02 -18.61 -14.48
N ILE A 100 -5.07 -17.98 -13.30
CA ILE A 100 -3.88 -17.34 -12.70
C ILE A 100 -2.74 -18.34 -12.45
N GLY A 101 -3.04 -19.51 -11.89
CA GLY A 101 -2.04 -20.57 -11.67
C GLY A 101 -1.46 -21.18 -12.95
N LYS A 102 -2.02 -20.83 -14.13
CA LYS A 102 -1.59 -21.30 -15.45
C LYS A 102 -0.87 -20.21 -16.26
N LEU A 103 -0.65 -19.02 -15.71
CA LEU A 103 0.06 -17.93 -16.39
C LEU A 103 1.47 -18.37 -16.82
N LYS A 104 1.87 -17.95 -18.02
CA LYS A 104 3.25 -18.11 -18.53
C LYS A 104 4.20 -17.22 -17.72
N SER A 105 5.47 -17.60 -17.65
CA SER A 105 6.51 -16.85 -16.90
C SER A 105 6.57 -15.36 -17.25
N ALA A 106 6.41 -15.00 -18.52
CA ALA A 106 6.37 -13.60 -18.96
C ALA A 106 5.17 -12.81 -18.39
N SER A 107 3.99 -13.44 -18.30
CA SER A 107 2.80 -12.83 -17.69
C SER A 107 2.94 -12.71 -16.18
N VAL A 108 3.58 -13.70 -15.55
CA VAL A 108 3.90 -13.66 -14.11
C VAL A 108 4.83 -12.48 -13.82
N ARG A 109 5.93 -12.31 -14.56
CA ARG A 109 6.86 -11.18 -14.37
C ARG A 109 6.16 -9.83 -14.46
N LYS A 110 5.30 -9.65 -15.46
CA LYS A 110 4.50 -8.43 -15.62
C LYS A 110 3.61 -8.11 -14.41
N LEU A 111 3.00 -9.14 -13.81
CA LEU A 111 2.17 -8.98 -12.61
C LEU A 111 3.02 -8.62 -11.39
N VAL A 112 4.23 -9.17 -11.29
CA VAL A 112 5.21 -8.82 -10.25
C VAL A 112 5.64 -7.37 -10.37
N ASP A 113 5.98 -6.92 -11.57
CA ASP A 113 6.40 -5.54 -11.82
C ASP A 113 5.30 -4.55 -11.41
N HIS A 114 4.05 -4.87 -11.77
CA HIS A 114 2.86 -4.11 -11.36
C HIS A 114 2.71 -4.06 -9.84
N ASP A 115 2.75 -5.21 -9.17
CA ASP A 115 2.56 -5.29 -7.72
C ASP A 115 3.71 -4.62 -6.94
N SER A 116 4.92 -4.66 -7.49
CA SER A 116 6.09 -3.96 -6.97
C SER A 116 5.92 -2.44 -7.06
N ALA A 117 5.34 -1.93 -8.15
CA ALA A 117 5.02 -0.51 -8.29
C ALA A 117 3.93 -0.04 -7.31
N SER A 118 2.93 -0.89 -7.03
CA SER A 118 1.94 -0.65 -5.97
C SER A 118 2.60 -0.54 -4.59
N LEU A 119 3.50 -1.47 -4.27
CA LEU A 119 4.26 -1.45 -3.01
C LEU A 119 5.18 -0.22 -2.89
N GLN A 120 5.83 0.18 -3.99
CA GLN A 120 6.65 1.39 -4.02
C GLN A 120 5.81 2.65 -3.80
N SER A 121 4.61 2.71 -4.35
CA SER A 121 3.67 3.82 -4.10
C SER A 121 3.27 3.92 -2.62
N LEU A 122 3.09 2.78 -1.93
CA LEU A 122 2.88 2.73 -0.47
C LEU A 122 4.11 3.17 0.33
N VAL A 123 5.33 2.91 -0.14
CA VAL A 123 6.55 3.46 0.46
C VAL A 123 6.53 4.98 0.39
N ASP A 124 6.12 5.56 -0.74
CA ASP A 124 6.05 7.01 -0.89
C ASP A 124 4.93 7.64 -0.04
N ALA A 125 3.81 6.95 0.14
CA ALA A 125 2.79 7.34 1.11
C ALA A 125 3.34 7.31 2.55
N THR A 126 4.18 6.34 2.90
CA THR A 126 4.86 6.26 4.21
C THR A 126 5.82 7.41 4.42
N ARG A 127 6.62 7.76 3.41
CA ARG A 127 7.52 8.91 3.46
C ARG A 127 6.75 10.21 3.71
N LYS A 128 5.64 10.41 2.99
CA LYS A 128 4.79 11.59 3.21
C LYS A 128 4.14 11.57 4.61
N ALA A 129 3.68 10.43 5.11
CA ALA A 129 3.14 10.33 6.47
C ALA A 129 4.15 10.82 7.53
N ASN A 130 5.40 10.37 7.42
CA ASN A 130 6.47 10.78 8.33
C ASN A 130 6.79 12.27 8.19
N GLN A 131 6.83 12.78 6.96
CA GLN A 131 6.99 14.21 6.70
C GLN A 131 5.89 15.02 7.40
N VAL A 132 4.62 14.65 7.18
CA VAL A 132 3.47 15.29 7.83
C VAL A 132 3.64 15.24 9.35
N ALA A 133 3.97 14.09 9.92
CA ALA A 133 4.16 13.97 11.37
C ALA A 133 5.29 14.85 11.93
N SER A 134 6.35 15.09 11.15
CA SER A 134 7.45 15.97 11.56
C SER A 134 7.12 17.47 11.45
N GLU A 135 6.29 17.85 10.48
CA GLU A 135 5.98 19.24 10.17
C GLU A 135 4.72 19.73 10.89
N ILE A 136 3.76 18.84 11.15
CA ILE A 136 2.40 19.22 11.58
C ILE A 136 2.42 20.16 12.78
N ALA A 137 3.31 19.94 13.75
CA ALA A 137 3.40 20.74 14.98
C ALA A 137 3.68 22.23 14.75
N SER A 138 4.38 22.57 13.68
CA SER A 138 4.72 23.96 13.31
C SER A 138 3.75 24.61 12.32
N LEU A 139 2.87 23.82 11.70
CA LEU A 139 1.94 24.31 10.69
C LEU A 139 0.63 24.80 11.30
N ASP A 140 0.01 25.78 10.67
CA ASP A 140 -1.37 26.15 11.00
C ASP A 140 -2.38 25.07 10.54
N GLU A 141 -3.67 25.28 10.83
CA GLU A 141 -4.70 24.30 10.48
C GLU A 141 -4.86 24.11 8.96
N THR A 142 -4.70 25.18 8.17
CA THR A 142 -4.89 25.15 6.71
C THR A 142 -3.74 24.41 6.06
N GLU A 143 -2.50 24.77 6.41
CA GLU A 143 -1.29 24.12 5.92
C GLU A 143 -1.21 22.66 6.37
N GLY A 144 -1.61 22.38 7.61
CA GLY A 144 -1.70 21.03 8.15
C GLY A 144 -2.70 20.16 7.37
N MET A 145 -3.90 20.71 7.12
CA MET A 145 -4.93 20.04 6.33
C MET A 145 -4.46 19.78 4.89
N GLU A 146 -3.80 20.73 4.24
CA GLU A 146 -3.27 20.54 2.89
C GLU A 146 -2.24 19.41 2.86
N ASN A 147 -1.34 19.37 3.83
CA ASN A 147 -0.32 18.34 3.94
C ASN A 147 -0.91 16.94 4.18
N ILE A 148 -1.93 16.83 5.02
CA ILE A 148 -2.68 15.58 5.24
C ILE A 148 -3.42 15.17 3.95
N SER A 149 -4.00 16.12 3.23
CA SER A 149 -4.69 15.86 1.96
C SER A 149 -3.71 15.33 0.88
N GLN A 150 -2.51 15.89 0.80
CA GLN A 150 -1.46 15.39 -0.09
C GLN A 150 -1.01 13.97 0.29
N TRP A 151 -0.99 13.63 1.57
CA TRP A 151 -0.74 12.27 2.03
C TRP A 151 -1.86 11.30 1.62
N GLU A 152 -3.12 11.69 1.83
CA GLU A 152 -4.31 10.95 1.41
C GLU A 152 -4.33 10.68 -0.10
N GLN A 153 -3.95 11.67 -0.93
CA GLN A 153 -3.79 11.49 -2.36
C GLN A 153 -2.76 10.41 -2.73
N LYS A 154 -1.64 10.32 -2.01
CA LYS A 154 -0.64 9.25 -2.25
C LYS A 154 -1.18 7.88 -1.89
N ILE A 155 -1.97 7.79 -0.80
CA ILE A 155 -2.66 6.55 -0.42
C ILE A 155 -3.63 6.13 -1.53
N ASN A 156 -4.46 7.06 -2.01
CA ASN A 156 -5.42 6.81 -3.09
C ASN A 156 -4.74 6.34 -4.38
N ARG A 157 -3.63 6.95 -4.78
CA ARG A 157 -2.86 6.51 -5.96
C ARG A 157 -2.35 5.08 -5.79
N ALA A 158 -1.79 4.75 -4.62
CA ALA A 158 -1.31 3.40 -4.35
C ALA A 158 -2.45 2.36 -4.34
N ARG A 159 -3.60 2.72 -3.75
CA ARG A 159 -4.80 1.89 -3.74
C ARG A 159 -5.31 1.63 -5.15
N ASN A 160 -5.49 2.68 -5.95
CA ASN A 160 -6.05 2.57 -7.31
C ASN A 160 -5.14 1.71 -8.20
N HIS A 161 -3.82 1.95 -8.16
CA HIS A 161 -2.86 1.14 -8.90
C HIS A 161 -2.91 -0.33 -8.48
N PHE A 162 -3.06 -0.63 -7.18
CA PHE A 162 -3.26 -2.03 -6.75
C PHE A 162 -4.57 -2.63 -7.27
N LEU A 163 -5.67 -1.87 -7.33
CA LEU A 163 -6.96 -2.37 -7.79
C LEU A 163 -6.99 -2.64 -9.30
N GLU A 164 -6.19 -1.92 -10.09
CA GLU A 164 -5.98 -2.18 -11.52
C GLU A 164 -5.45 -3.61 -11.79
N ARG A 165 -4.86 -4.25 -10.78
CA ARG A 165 -4.41 -5.64 -10.81
C ARG A 165 -5.49 -6.61 -11.30
N ASN A 166 -6.76 -6.40 -10.95
CA ASN A 166 -7.84 -7.29 -11.39
C ASN A 166 -8.02 -7.23 -12.92
N MET A 167 -8.05 -6.02 -13.50
CA MET A 167 -8.12 -5.85 -14.96
C MET A 167 -6.86 -6.36 -15.65
N PHE A 168 -5.71 -6.15 -15.02
CA PHE A 168 -4.43 -6.63 -15.52
C PHE A 168 -4.40 -8.16 -15.63
N ILE A 169 -4.88 -8.85 -14.58
CA ILE A 169 -5.03 -10.31 -14.56
C ILE A 169 -6.00 -10.79 -15.64
N ASP A 170 -7.12 -10.10 -15.85
CA ASP A 170 -8.07 -10.43 -16.92
C ASP A 170 -7.40 -10.35 -18.30
N GLY A 171 -6.65 -9.28 -18.57
CA GLY A 171 -5.90 -9.13 -19.82
C GLY A 171 -4.80 -10.18 -20.02
N LEU A 172 -4.24 -10.71 -18.93
CA LEU A 172 -3.22 -11.78 -18.98
C LEU A 172 -3.82 -13.19 -19.13
N THR A 173 -5.08 -13.40 -18.75
CA THR A 173 -5.74 -14.71 -18.78
C THR A 173 -6.62 -14.95 -20.01
N GLN A 174 -7.03 -13.89 -20.72
CA GLN A 174 -7.83 -13.97 -21.96
C GLN A 174 -6.99 -14.16 -23.25
N ARG A 175 -5.66 -14.30 -23.16
CA ARG A 175 -4.75 -14.49 -24.31
C ARG A 175 -4.18 -15.90 -24.40
#